data_AF-A0A3D2SSE7-F1
#
_entry.id   AF-A0A3D2SSE7-F1
#
_cell.length_a   1.000
_cell.length_b   1.000
_cell.length_c   1.000
_cell.angle_alpha   90.00
_cell.angle_beta   90.00
_cell.angle_gamma   90.00
#
_symmetry.space_group_name_H-M   'P 1'
#
loop_
_entity.id
_entity.type
_entity.pdbx_description
1 polymer ?
#
loop_
_entity_poly.entity_id
_entity_poly.type
_entity_poly.pdbx_seq_one_letter_code
_entity_poly.pdbx_strand_id
1 'polypeptide(L)'
;FFMGIISICMPFVDPRIYDLWFSFPNILYLAPIPLLAMACIVIIARDLQGGTAEYRPFLLSVALFLLAYIGFAVGMFPWIVPFELTIWDAAAAPTSQSLLLVGTVFFLPLILAYTAFCFYTFHGKSSHETMY
;
A
#
# COMPACT_ATOMS: atom_id res chain seq x y z
N PHE A 1 -17.62 12.49 -7.06
CA PHE A 1 -17.49 13.10 -8.41
C PHE A 1 -16.17 13.87 -8.55
N PHE A 2 -15.93 14.91 -7.75
CA PHE A 2 -14.71 15.74 -7.79
C PHE A 2 -13.38 14.95 -7.73
N MET A 3 -13.29 13.97 -6.83
CA MET A 3 -12.07 13.17 -6.64
C MET A 3 -11.75 12.27 -7.86
N GLY A 4 -12.76 11.78 -8.57
CA GLY A 4 -12.57 11.01 -9.79
C GLY A 4 -12.03 11.86 -10.94
N ILE A 5 -12.49 13.11 -11.04
CA ILE A 5 -12.01 14.05 -12.07
C ILE A 5 -10.53 14.41 -11.82
N ILE A 6 -10.14 14.68 -10.57
CA ILE A 6 -8.74 14.99 -10.23
C ILE A 6 -7.84 13.79 -10.52
N SER A 7 -8.28 12.58 -10.16
CA SER A 7 -7.50 11.36 -10.43
C SER A 7 -7.27 11.12 -11.92
N ILE A 8 -8.25 11.47 -12.76
CA ILE A 8 -8.11 11.39 -14.22
C ILE A 8 -7.25 12.54 -14.77
N CYS A 9 -7.29 13.72 -14.17
CA CYS A 9 -6.50 14.87 -14.62
C CYS A 9 -5.01 14.76 -14.25
N MET A 10 -4.67 14.11 -13.14
CA MET A 10 -3.31 14.05 -12.61
C MET A 10 -2.24 13.54 -13.61
N PRO A 11 -2.47 12.49 -14.41
CA PRO A 11 -1.50 12.03 -15.40
C PRO A 11 -1.25 13.05 -16.51
N PHE A 12 -2.19 13.96 -16.79
CA PHE A 12 -2.05 14.97 -17.83
C PHE A 12 -1.31 16.24 -17.36
N VAL A 13 -1.09 16.39 -16.05
CA VAL A 13 -0.37 17.52 -15.48
C VAL A 13 1.15 17.31 -15.52
N ASP A 14 1.60 16.06 -15.40
CA ASP A 14 3.02 15.72 -15.43
C ASP A 14 3.32 14.69 -16.54
N PRO A 15 4.00 15.11 -17.64
CA PRO A 15 4.37 14.23 -18.74
C PRO A 15 5.19 13.01 -18.29
N ARG A 16 5.96 13.13 -17.20
CA ARG A 16 6.77 12.02 -16.66
C ARG A 16 5.89 10.92 -16.10
N ILE A 17 4.82 11.28 -15.39
CA ILE A 17 3.86 10.31 -14.84
C ILE A 17 3.08 9.66 -15.98
N TYR A 18 2.74 10.44 -17.02
CA TYR A 18 2.13 9.91 -18.22
C TYR A 18 3.01 8.85 -18.90
N ASP A 19 4.28 9.17 -19.19
CA ASP A 19 5.20 8.24 -19.82
C ASP A 19 5.49 7.02 -18.95
N LEU A 20 5.53 7.18 -17.63
CA LEU A 20 5.79 6.07 -16.72
C LEU A 20 4.62 5.06 -16.70
N TRP A 21 3.37 5.54 -16.69
CA TRP A 21 2.18 4.69 -16.58
C TRP A 21 1.59 4.24 -17.91
N PHE A 22 1.66 5.08 -18.95
CA PHE A 22 0.97 4.87 -20.23
C PHE A 22 1.92 4.53 -21.39
N SER A 23 3.24 4.59 -21.21
CA SER A 23 4.18 4.12 -22.22
C SER A 23 4.20 2.59 -22.31
N PHE A 24 4.41 2.08 -23.52
CA PHE A 24 4.59 0.66 -23.77
C PHE A 24 6.08 0.30 -23.65
N PRO A 25 6.48 -0.74 -22.89
CA PRO A 25 5.65 -1.80 -22.29
C PRO A 25 5.30 -1.56 -20.80
N ASN A 26 5.69 -0.44 -20.19
CA ASN A 26 5.50 -0.16 -18.76
C ASN A 26 4.05 -0.33 -18.31
N ILE A 27 3.09 0.05 -19.16
CA ILE A 27 1.66 -0.14 -18.91
C ILE A 27 1.30 -1.59 -18.57
N LEU A 28 1.91 -2.60 -19.20
CA LEU A 28 1.64 -4.02 -18.92
C LEU A 28 2.14 -4.43 -17.53
N TYR A 29 3.29 -3.88 -17.11
CA TYR A 29 3.88 -4.18 -15.81
C TYR A 29 3.18 -3.45 -14.66
N LEU A 30 2.68 -2.23 -14.91
CA LEU A 30 2.05 -1.40 -13.88
C LEU A 30 0.53 -1.58 -13.81
N ALA A 31 -0.15 -2.01 -14.88
CA ALA A 31 -1.60 -2.24 -14.91
C ALA A 31 -2.15 -3.19 -13.83
N PRO A 32 -1.43 -4.23 -13.36
CA PRO A 32 -1.90 -5.06 -12.26
C PRO A 32 -2.18 -4.28 -10.97
N ILE A 33 -1.44 -3.20 -10.69
CA ILE A 33 -1.59 -2.40 -9.47
C ILE A 33 -2.98 -1.74 -9.39
N PRO A 34 -3.39 -0.87 -10.35
CA PRO A 34 -4.71 -0.25 -10.32
C PRO A 34 -5.83 -1.27 -10.52
N LEU A 35 -5.60 -2.35 -11.28
CA LEU A 35 -6.59 -3.40 -11.47
C LEU A 35 -6.91 -4.14 -10.17
N LEU A 36 -5.87 -4.55 -9.41
CA LEU A 36 -6.05 -5.20 -8.11
C LEU A 36 -6.63 -4.22 -7.08
N ALA A 37 -6.22 -2.95 -7.09
CA ALA A 37 -6.81 -1.94 -6.20
C ALA A 37 -8.32 -1.77 -6.45
N MET A 38 -8.73 -1.67 -7.72
CA MET A 38 -10.13 -1.62 -8.10
C MET A 38 -10.89 -2.89 -7.70
N ALA A 39 -10.28 -4.07 -7.88
CA ALA A 39 -10.88 -5.33 -7.42
C ALA A 39 -11.09 -5.34 -5.89
N CYS A 40 -10.11 -4.89 -5.11
CA CYS A 40 -10.23 -4.75 -3.66
C CYS A 40 -11.39 -3.82 -3.28
N ILE A 41 -11.50 -2.64 -3.92
CA ILE A 41 -12.59 -1.67 -3.66
C ILE A 41 -13.95 -2.31 -3.92
N VAL A 42 -14.11 -2.99 -5.07
CA VAL A 42 -15.39 -3.62 -5.45
C VAL A 42 -15.76 -4.74 -4.47
N ILE A 43 -14.80 -5.58 -4.05
CA ILE A 43 -15.07 -6.67 -3.11
C ILE A 43 -15.43 -6.10 -1.72
N ILE A 44 -14.71 -5.08 -1.24
CA ILE A 44 -15.04 -4.40 0.03
C ILE A 44 -16.44 -3.81 -0.02
N ALA A 45 -16.80 -3.10 -1.11
CA ALA A 45 -18.12 -2.51 -1.26
C ALA A 45 -19.23 -3.56 -1.26
N ARG A 46 -18.99 -4.73 -1.86
CA ARG A 46 -19.93 -5.86 -1.86
C ARG A 46 -20.04 -6.51 -0.48
N ASP A 47 -18.91 -6.75 0.19
CA ASP A 47 -18.89 -7.37 1.52
C ASP A 47 -19.59 -6.47 2.56
N LEU A 48 -19.45 -5.14 2.43
CA LEU A 48 -20.10 -4.16 3.31
C LEU A 48 -21.64 -4.13 3.12
N GLN A 49 -22.12 -4.34 1.90
CA GLN A 49 -23.57 -4.42 1.61
C GLN A 49 -24.15 -5.78 1.99
N GLY A 50 -23.37 -6.86 1.86
CA GLY A 50 -23.82 -8.23 2.12
C GLY A 50 -23.71 -8.67 3.58
N GLY A 51 -22.86 -8.04 4.41
CA GLY A 51 -22.77 -8.27 5.85
C GLY A 51 -22.23 -9.65 6.28
N THR A 52 -21.85 -10.53 5.35
CA THR A 52 -21.46 -11.93 5.65
C THR A 52 -19.99 -12.14 5.94
N ALA A 53 -19.12 -11.16 5.63
CA ALA A 53 -17.67 -11.34 5.73
C ALA A 53 -17.08 -10.44 6.83
N GLU A 54 -16.68 -11.04 7.95
CA GLU A 54 -16.13 -10.30 9.10
C GLU A 54 -14.64 -9.93 8.92
N TYR A 55 -13.84 -10.85 8.37
CA TYR A 55 -12.38 -10.65 8.25
C TYR A 55 -11.90 -10.16 6.87
N ARG A 56 -12.66 -10.44 5.80
CA ARG A 56 -12.24 -10.13 4.42
C ARG A 56 -12.11 -8.63 4.16
N PRO A 57 -13.05 -7.75 4.59
CA PRO A 57 -12.93 -6.32 4.37
C PRO A 57 -11.68 -5.72 5.00
N PHE A 58 -11.27 -6.23 6.17
CA PHE A 58 -10.04 -5.82 6.85
C PHE A 58 -8.80 -6.19 6.03
N LEU A 59 -8.66 -7.46 5.63
CA LEU A 59 -7.51 -7.91 4.82
C LEU A 59 -7.45 -7.20 3.46
N LEU A 60 -8.59 -6.98 2.82
CA LEU A 60 -8.67 -6.24 1.56
C LEU A 60 -8.32 -4.77 1.73
N SER A 61 -8.64 -4.15 2.87
CA SER A 61 -8.25 -2.77 3.17
C SER A 61 -6.74 -2.65 3.37
N VAL A 62 -6.11 -3.62 4.05
CA VAL A 62 -4.64 -3.71 4.17
C VAL A 62 -4.00 -3.88 2.80
N ALA A 63 -4.53 -4.78 1.97
CA ALA A 63 -4.04 -4.99 0.61
C ALA A 63 -4.19 -3.73 -0.26
N LEU A 64 -5.32 -3.04 -0.18
CA LEU A 64 -5.57 -1.79 -0.89
C LEU A 64 -4.58 -0.69 -0.48
N PHE A 65 -4.32 -0.56 0.83
CA PHE A 65 -3.30 0.37 1.33
C PHE A 65 -1.90 0.05 0.80
N LEU A 66 -1.55 -1.24 0.77
CA LEU A 66 -0.27 -1.72 0.25
C LEU A 66 -0.15 -1.43 -1.26
N LEU A 67 -1.19 -1.72 -2.04
CA LEU A 67 -1.25 -1.42 -3.48
C LEU A 67 -1.11 0.09 -3.76
N ALA A 68 -1.80 0.93 -2.97
CA ALA A 68 -1.68 2.38 -3.08
C ALA A 68 -0.26 2.86 -2.78
N TYR A 69 0.37 2.31 -1.73
CA TYR A 69 1.76 2.61 -1.38
C TYR A 69 2.75 2.19 -2.48
N ILE A 70 2.55 1.02 -3.09
CA ILE A 70 3.36 0.57 -4.24
C ILE A 70 3.19 1.53 -5.42
N GLY A 71 1.95 1.89 -5.78
CA GLY A 71 1.69 2.83 -6.87
C GLY A 71 2.36 4.19 -6.64
N PHE A 72 2.33 4.67 -5.40
CA PHE A 72 3.05 5.88 -4.99
C PHE A 72 4.57 5.73 -5.11
N ALA A 73 5.14 4.64 -4.58
CA ALA A 73 6.58 4.38 -4.64
C ALA A 73 7.10 4.29 -6.08
N VAL A 74 6.35 3.62 -6.96
CA VAL A 74 6.64 3.53 -8.41
C VAL A 74 6.60 4.91 -9.07
N GLY A 75 5.65 5.77 -8.71
CA GLY A 75 5.57 7.13 -9.23
C GLY A 75 6.70 8.06 -8.78
N MET A 76 7.28 7.80 -7.60
CA MET A 76 8.43 8.57 -7.08
C MET A 76 9.77 8.09 -7.63
N PHE A 77 9.91 6.80 -7.93
CA PHE A 77 11.15 6.21 -8.45
C PHE A 77 11.69 6.99 -9.67
N PRO A 78 12.99 7.30 -9.75
CA PRO A 78 14.09 6.94 -8.83
C PRO A 78 14.35 7.94 -7.69
N TRP A 79 13.48 8.93 -7.52
CA TRP A 79 13.65 10.03 -6.58
C TRP A 79 13.07 9.69 -5.21
N ILE A 80 13.83 9.97 -4.15
CA ILE A 80 13.31 9.90 -2.77
C ILE A 80 12.87 11.29 -2.28
N VAL A 81 13.59 12.33 -2.70
CA VAL A 81 13.17 13.73 -2.63
C VAL A 81 13.06 14.24 -4.07
N PRO A 82 11.86 14.63 -4.54
CA PRO A 82 11.67 15.07 -5.92
C PRO A 82 12.66 16.16 -6.32
N PHE A 83 13.32 15.98 -7.47
CA PHE A 83 14.25 16.94 -8.09
C PHE A 83 15.55 17.23 -7.33
N GLU A 84 15.77 16.64 -6.17
CA GLU A 84 16.93 16.93 -5.31
C GLU A 84 17.80 15.68 -5.06
N LEU A 85 17.20 14.56 -4.66
CA LEU A 85 17.95 13.36 -4.24
C LEU A 85 17.37 12.08 -4.83
N THR A 86 18.23 11.30 -5.49
CA THR A 86 17.90 9.95 -5.95
C THR A 86 18.06 8.94 -4.81
N ILE A 87 17.46 7.75 -4.98
CA ILE A 87 17.59 6.65 -4.02
C ILE A 87 19.06 6.20 -3.84
N TRP A 88 19.89 6.39 -4.85
CA TRP A 88 21.31 6.02 -4.83
C TRP A 88 22.14 7.06 -4.09
N ASP A 89 21.84 8.34 -4.28
CA ASP A 89 22.54 9.43 -3.60
C ASP A 89 22.16 9.50 -2.12
N ALA A 90 20.94 9.11 -1.78
CA ALA A 90 20.45 9.03 -0.40
C ALA A 90 20.84 7.74 0.32
N ALA A 91 21.57 6.83 -0.34
CA ALA A 91 21.97 5.55 0.26
C ALA A 91 23.02 5.75 1.35
N ALA A 92 22.85 5.04 2.47
CA ALA A 92 23.83 5.02 3.56
C ALA A 92 25.10 4.27 3.13
N ALA A 93 26.20 4.43 3.89
CA ALA A 93 27.42 3.67 3.69
C ALA A 93 27.12 2.15 3.67
N PRO A 94 27.75 1.36 2.77
CA PRO A 94 27.42 -0.06 2.60
C PRO A 94 27.47 -0.89 3.89
N THR A 95 28.42 -0.61 4.78
CA THR A 95 28.55 -1.26 6.09
C THR A 95 27.35 -0.96 6.99
N SER A 96 26.95 0.31 7.12
CA SER A 96 25.76 0.71 7.88
C SER A 96 24.47 0.14 7.29
N GLN A 97 24.33 0.13 5.96
CA GLN A 97 23.16 -0.44 5.27
C GLN A 97 23.08 -1.96 5.48
N SER A 98 24.20 -2.68 5.46
CA SER A 98 24.22 -4.12 5.72
C SER A 98 23.81 -4.45 7.17
N LEU A 99 24.24 -3.66 8.15
CA LEU A 99 23.83 -3.81 9.54
C LEU A 99 22.32 -3.58 9.73
N LEU A 100 21.78 -2.54 9.08
CA LEU A 100 20.34 -2.24 9.08
C LEU A 100 19.55 -3.39 8.45
N LEU A 101 20.04 -3.96 7.33
CA LEU A 101 19.39 -5.09 6.66
C LEU A 101 19.32 -6.31 7.59
N VAL A 102 20.44 -6.66 8.23
CA VAL A 102 20.47 -7.77 9.20
C VAL A 102 19.46 -7.53 10.32
N GLY A 103 19.46 -6.33 10.92
CA GLY A 103 18.46 -5.96 11.93
C GLY A 103 17.04 -6.12 11.41
N THR A 104 16.74 -5.59 10.22
CA THR A 104 15.41 -5.63 9.61
C THR A 104 14.93 -7.06 9.38
N VAL A 105 15.81 -7.97 8.94
CA VAL A 105 15.45 -9.38 8.69
C VAL A 105 14.98 -10.09 9.96
N PHE A 106 15.50 -9.73 11.14
CA PHE A 106 15.05 -10.32 12.41
C PHE A 106 13.92 -9.54 13.06
N PHE A 107 14.01 -8.21 13.10
CA PHE A 107 13.04 -7.38 13.81
C PHE A 107 11.72 -7.25 13.05
N LEU A 108 11.73 -7.18 11.71
CA LEU A 108 10.51 -7.05 10.93
C LEU A 108 9.55 -8.23 11.14
N PRO A 109 9.96 -9.52 10.98
CA PRO A 109 9.06 -10.64 11.24
C PRO A 109 8.64 -10.72 12.72
N LEU A 110 9.52 -10.35 13.66
CA LEU A 110 9.18 -10.31 15.09
C LEU A 110 8.06 -9.30 15.37
N ILE A 111 8.16 -8.07 14.83
CA ILE A 111 7.16 -7.01 14.99
C ILE A 111 5.84 -7.44 14.34
N LEU A 112 5.88 -8.02 13.15
CA LEU A 112 4.69 -8.51 12.47
C LEU A 112 4.02 -9.66 13.23
N ALA A 113 4.81 -10.61 13.76
CA ALA A 113 4.30 -11.72 14.57
C ALA A 113 3.66 -11.22 15.88
N TYR A 114 4.30 -10.27 16.56
CA TYR A 114 3.74 -9.64 17.76
C TYR A 114 2.44 -8.89 17.46
N THR A 115 2.40 -8.14 16.35
CA THR A 115 1.20 -7.43 15.91
C THR A 115 0.06 -8.40 15.61
N ALA A 116 0.34 -9.49 14.89
CA ALA A 116 -0.64 -10.55 14.62
C ALA A 116 -1.10 -11.24 15.91
N PHE A 117 -0.20 -11.49 16.86
CA PHE A 117 -0.53 -12.04 18.18
C PHE A 117 -1.43 -11.10 18.99
N CYS A 118 -1.22 -9.79 18.93
CA CYS A 118 -2.08 -8.81 19.58
C CYS A 118 -3.48 -8.81 18.96
N PHE A 119 -3.60 -8.77 17.63
CA PHE A 119 -4.88 -8.88 16.95
C PHE A 119 -5.59 -10.21 17.27
N TYR A 120 -4.84 -11.31 17.35
CA TYR A 120 -5.36 -12.60 17.77
C TYR A 120 -5.77 -12.62 19.24
N THR A 121 -5.04 -11.99 20.15
CA THR A 121 -5.42 -11.93 21.57
C THR A 121 -6.70 -11.11 21.77
N PHE A 122 -6.84 -10.00 21.05
CA PHE A 122 -7.98 -9.08 21.19
C PHE A 122 -9.10 -9.30 20.17
N HIS A 123 -9.22 -10.49 19.57
CA HIS A 123 -10.29 -10.81 18.61
C HIS A 123 -11.68 -10.99 19.25
N GLY A 124 -12.02 -10.22 20.28
CA GLY A 124 -13.34 -10.26 20.91
C GLY A 124 -14.30 -9.29 20.23
N LYS A 125 -15.55 -9.72 19.98
CA LYS A 125 -16.63 -8.78 19.66
C LYS A 125 -16.96 -7.99 20.93
N SER A 126 -16.93 -6.66 20.86
CA SER A 126 -17.36 -5.82 21.98
C SER A 126 -18.89 -5.89 22.11
N SER A 127 -19.39 -6.53 23.18
CA SER A 127 -20.80 -6.43 23.57
C SER A 127 -21.06 -5.09 24.25
N HIS A 128 -22.21 -4.47 23.97
CA HIS A 128 -22.71 -3.27 24.67
C HIS A 128 -23.30 -3.57 26.05
N GLU A 129 -23.26 -4.83 26.50
CA GLU A 129 -23.78 -5.21 27.79
C GLU A 129 -22.84 -4.69 28.89
N THR A 130 -23.20 -3.55 29.47
CA THR A 130 -22.62 -3.06 30.72
C THR A 130 -22.66 -4.19 31.72
N MET A 131 -21.49 -4.73 32.04
CA MET A 131 -21.31 -5.79 33.01
C MET A 131 -21.76 -5.29 34.39
N TYR A 132 -23.04 -5.50 34.73
CA TYR A 132 -23.62 -5.35 36.05
C TYR A 132 -24.66 -6.45 36.29
#